data_AF-A0A3P8SKI4-F1
#
_entry.id   AF-A0A3P8SKI4-F1
#
_cell.length_a   1.000
_cell.length_b   1.000
_cell.length_c   1.000
_cell.angle_alpha   90.00
_cell.angle_beta   90.00
_cell.angle_gamma   90.00
#
_symmetry.space_group_name_H-M   'P 1'
#
loop_
_entity.id
_entity.type
_entity.pdbx_description
1 polymer ?
#
loop_
_entity_poly.entity_id
_entity_poly.type
_entity_poly.pdbx_seq_one_letter_code
_entity_poly.pdbx_strand_id
1 'polypeptide(L)'
;MMKVSGRILISCRINFGRSVPTRSLVLLHWFANTVTIDGYNMISLNFDPDNGDYGSHHYSNYEGLLPRGNTRYYTIGNIYQERGLELPHHVVYPRPEYVGRNRARIIVRIRNQRRQGLQIIDEVYITQHYEDNRGPDYDPHHTYLITTNLLRQIRQFSMNGDQSANSMSTLFKQKKHTYSNTDELCLQEIISISCDMD
;
A
#
# COMPACT_ATOMS: atom_id res chain seq x y z
N MET A 1 18.63 -24.44 21.64
CA MET A 1 17.15 -24.32 21.65
C MET A 1 16.80 -22.91 22.11
N MET A 2 16.29 -22.06 21.23
CA MET A 2 15.69 -20.77 21.60
C MET A 2 14.38 -20.64 20.84
N LYS A 3 13.27 -20.74 21.58
CA LYS A 3 11.95 -20.28 21.13
C LYS A 3 11.98 -18.76 21.17
N VAL A 4 11.81 -18.09 20.04
CA VAL A 4 11.41 -16.68 20.02
C VAL A 4 9.99 -16.61 19.49
N SER A 5 9.05 -16.70 20.43
CA SER A 5 7.69 -16.22 20.23
C SER A 5 7.73 -14.72 20.46
N GLY A 6 7.61 -13.94 19.40
CA GLY A 6 7.58 -12.49 19.48
C GLY A 6 6.76 -11.93 18.33
N ARG A 7 5.52 -11.53 18.62
CA ARG A 7 4.80 -10.58 17.77
C ARG A 7 5.58 -9.27 17.84
N ILE A 8 6.45 -9.03 16.86
CA ILE A 8 7.07 -7.72 16.70
C ILE A 8 6.04 -6.86 15.97
N LEU A 9 5.21 -6.17 16.74
CA LEU A 9 4.54 -4.95 16.28
C LEU A 9 5.63 -3.89 16.21
N ILE A 10 6.26 -3.73 15.06
CA ILE A 10 7.26 -2.69 14.83
C ILE A 10 6.55 -1.34 14.99
N SER A 11 6.99 -0.59 15.99
CA SER A 11 6.68 0.82 16.17
C SER A 11 7.18 1.57 14.93
N CYS A 12 6.23 2.06 14.12
CA CYS A 12 6.48 3.01 13.04
C CYS A 12 7.09 4.30 13.62
N ARG A 13 8.42 4.35 13.60
CA ARG A 13 9.21 5.58 13.65
C ARG A 13 10.26 5.45 12.56
N ILE A 14 9.89 5.69 11.31
CA ILE A 14 10.84 5.73 10.20
C ILE A 14 10.64 7.01 9.36
N ASN A 15 11.74 7.60 8.94
CA ASN A 15 11.76 8.81 8.13
C ASN A 15 11.69 8.43 6.66
N PHE A 16 10.50 8.43 6.06
CA PHE A 16 10.38 8.34 4.61
C PHE A 16 11.07 9.53 3.94
N GLY A 17 11.89 9.24 2.94
CA GLY A 17 12.45 10.28 2.07
C GLY A 17 11.37 11.09 1.36
N ARG A 18 11.70 12.36 1.04
CA ARG A 18 10.83 13.42 0.48
C ARG A 18 10.06 13.07 -0.82
N SER A 19 10.28 11.89 -1.42
CA SER A 19 9.76 11.54 -2.76
C SER A 19 8.84 10.31 -2.83
N VAL A 20 8.78 9.46 -1.80
CA VAL A 20 8.04 8.18 -1.84
C VAL A 20 6.67 8.13 -1.17
N PRO A 21 6.36 8.91 -0.13
CA PRO A 21 5.06 8.79 0.54
C PRO A 21 3.90 9.19 -0.38
N THR A 22 4.09 10.14 -1.30
CA THR A 22 2.97 10.60 -2.13
C THR A 22 2.60 9.64 -3.25
N ARG A 23 3.57 8.97 -3.89
CA ARG A 23 3.31 7.89 -4.85
C ARG A 23 2.61 6.71 -4.17
N SER A 24 3.04 6.38 -2.94
CA SER A 24 2.45 5.31 -2.14
C SER A 24 1.00 5.63 -1.76
N LEU A 25 0.72 6.88 -1.39
CA LEU A 25 -0.63 7.37 -1.10
C LEU A 25 -1.57 7.30 -2.31
N VAL A 26 -1.12 7.77 -3.46
CA VAL A 26 -1.91 7.75 -4.70
C VAL A 26 -2.23 6.31 -5.11
N LEU A 27 -1.23 5.42 -5.05
CA LEU A 27 -1.43 4.00 -5.35
C LEU A 27 -2.37 3.33 -4.34
N LEU A 28 -2.21 3.63 -3.05
CA LEU A 28 -3.05 3.09 -1.98
C LEU A 28 -4.49 3.60 -2.05
N HIS A 29 -4.70 4.86 -2.41
CA HIS A 29 -6.03 5.42 -2.64
C HIS A 29 -6.73 4.77 -3.82
N TRP A 30 -6.05 4.62 -4.95
CA TRP A 30 -6.57 3.87 -6.07
C TRP A 30 -6.97 2.46 -5.64
N PHE A 31 -6.06 1.71 -5.02
CA PHE A 31 -6.33 0.34 -4.58
C PHE A 31 -7.51 0.26 -3.61
N ALA A 32 -7.56 1.17 -2.63
CA ALA A 32 -8.67 1.25 -1.69
C ALA A 32 -10.00 1.43 -2.41
N ASN A 33 -10.07 2.21 -3.48
CA ASN A 33 -11.30 2.41 -4.27
C ASN A 33 -11.58 1.29 -5.29
N THR A 34 -10.58 0.50 -5.67
CA THR A 34 -10.74 -0.58 -6.65
C THR A 34 -11.20 -1.90 -6.04
N VAL A 35 -10.75 -2.25 -4.83
CA VAL A 35 -11.13 -3.54 -4.20
C VAL A 35 -12.58 -3.53 -3.68
N THR A 36 -13.16 -4.69 -3.41
CA THR A 36 -14.43 -4.80 -2.67
C THR A 36 -14.14 -5.09 -1.20
N ILE A 37 -14.78 -4.37 -0.28
CA ILE A 37 -14.70 -4.63 1.17
C ILE A 37 -16.10 -4.82 1.73
N ASP A 38 -16.41 -6.03 2.17
CA ASP A 38 -17.73 -6.38 2.70
C ASP A 38 -17.93 -5.99 4.18
N GLY A 39 -19.16 -6.16 4.68
CA GLY A 39 -19.51 -5.84 6.07
C GLY A 39 -18.75 -6.64 7.14
N TYR A 40 -18.01 -7.69 6.75
CA TYR A 40 -17.18 -8.52 7.63
C TYR A 40 -15.69 -8.19 7.51
N ASN A 41 -15.35 -7.05 6.90
CA ASN A 41 -13.98 -6.60 6.65
C ASN A 41 -13.15 -7.53 5.75
N MET A 42 -13.81 -8.40 4.99
CA MET A 42 -13.12 -9.22 4.00
C MET A 42 -12.93 -8.43 2.71
N ILE A 43 -11.71 -8.50 2.18
CA ILE A 43 -11.31 -7.79 0.97
C ILE A 43 -11.30 -8.79 -0.19
N SER A 44 -11.94 -8.42 -1.30
CA SER A 44 -11.92 -9.18 -2.56
C SER A 44 -11.28 -8.33 -3.66
N LEU A 45 -10.40 -8.93 -4.45
CA LEU A 45 -9.88 -8.30 -5.66
C LEU A 45 -10.95 -8.33 -6.74
N ASN A 46 -11.19 -7.19 -7.38
CA ASN A 46 -12.11 -7.05 -8.51
C ASN A 46 -11.40 -7.24 -9.87
N PHE A 47 -10.19 -7.80 -9.84
CA PHE A 47 -9.30 -8.03 -10.96
C PHE A 47 -8.47 -9.29 -10.69
N ASP A 48 -7.82 -9.83 -11.71
CA ASP A 48 -7.04 -11.06 -11.59
C ASP A 48 -5.54 -10.78 -11.64
N PRO A 49 -4.83 -10.89 -10.51
CA PRO A 49 -3.40 -10.62 -10.49
C PRO A 49 -2.57 -11.69 -11.22
N ASP A 50 -3.16 -12.84 -11.54
CA ASP A 50 -2.52 -13.85 -12.39
C ASP A 50 -2.41 -13.40 -13.86
N ASN A 51 -3.28 -12.49 -14.31
CA ASN A 51 -3.28 -11.93 -15.66
C ASN A 51 -2.39 -10.68 -15.80
N GLY A 52 -1.66 -10.31 -14.75
CA GLY A 52 -0.85 -9.10 -14.72
C GLY A 52 -1.66 -7.81 -14.56
N ASP A 53 -2.98 -7.87 -14.36
CA ASP A 53 -3.87 -6.71 -14.20
C ASP A 53 -3.23 -5.64 -13.29
N TYR A 54 -3.17 -4.39 -13.77
CA TYR A 54 -2.59 -3.26 -13.03
C TYR A 54 -1.11 -3.40 -12.63
N GLY A 55 -0.34 -4.10 -13.46
CA GLY A 55 1.09 -4.29 -13.23
C GLY A 55 1.38 -5.30 -12.13
N SER A 56 0.46 -6.24 -11.93
CA SER A 56 0.57 -7.25 -10.90
C SER A 56 1.47 -8.41 -11.31
N HIS A 57 2.07 -9.06 -10.32
CA HIS A 57 2.87 -10.27 -10.52
C HIS A 57 3.10 -10.99 -9.20
N HIS A 58 3.43 -12.28 -9.26
CA HIS A 58 3.75 -13.08 -8.10
C HIS A 58 4.97 -12.53 -7.36
N TYR A 59 4.90 -12.47 -6.03
CA TYR A 59 5.98 -12.07 -5.15
C TYR A 59 6.46 -13.24 -4.31
N SER A 60 7.70 -13.66 -4.56
CA SER A 60 8.27 -14.87 -3.95
C SER A 60 8.78 -14.69 -2.53
N ASN A 61 8.92 -13.44 -2.05
CA ASN A 61 9.39 -13.13 -0.70
C ASN A 61 10.71 -13.84 -0.33
N TYR A 62 11.67 -13.87 -1.26
CA TYR A 62 12.95 -14.55 -1.10
C TYR A 62 13.81 -13.92 -0.01
N GLU A 63 13.76 -12.59 0.09
CA GLU A 63 14.40 -11.78 1.12
C GLU A 63 13.80 -12.00 2.52
N GLY A 64 12.64 -12.65 2.61
CA GLY A 64 11.97 -12.92 3.89
C GLY A 64 11.40 -11.67 4.57
N LEU A 65 10.98 -10.68 3.78
CA LEU A 65 10.34 -9.45 4.24
C LEU A 65 9.01 -9.73 4.95
N LEU A 66 8.21 -10.66 4.42
CA LEU A 66 6.89 -11.01 4.93
C LEU A 66 6.89 -12.39 5.61
N PRO A 67 5.86 -12.73 6.42
CA PRO A 67 5.73 -14.05 7.02
C PRO A 67 5.85 -15.19 5.99
N ARG A 68 6.75 -16.14 6.28
CA ARG A 68 6.96 -17.33 5.43
C ARG A 68 5.86 -18.38 5.67
N GLY A 69 5.55 -19.18 4.65
CA GLY A 69 4.57 -20.27 4.73
C GLY A 69 4.09 -20.71 3.35
N ASN A 70 3.05 -21.56 3.31
CA ASN A 70 2.36 -21.90 2.05
C ASN A 70 1.40 -20.77 1.65
N THR A 71 1.99 -19.63 1.35
CA THR A 71 1.31 -18.36 1.15
C THR A 71 1.57 -17.86 -0.27
N ARG A 72 0.55 -17.32 -0.92
CA ARG A 72 0.68 -16.69 -2.24
C ARG A 72 0.62 -15.18 -2.09
N TYR A 73 1.72 -14.51 -2.38
CA TYR A 73 1.80 -13.05 -2.39
C TYR A 73 1.85 -12.53 -3.83
N TYR A 74 1.20 -11.39 -4.08
CA TYR A 74 1.32 -10.65 -5.32
C TYR A 74 1.67 -9.21 -5.04
N THR A 75 2.54 -8.66 -5.87
CA THR A 75 2.80 -7.23 -5.95
C THR A 75 1.89 -6.59 -6.98
N ILE A 76 1.48 -5.35 -6.76
CA ILE A 76 0.61 -4.54 -7.62
C ILE A 76 1.22 -3.14 -7.76
N GLY A 77 1.03 -2.47 -8.89
CA GLY A 77 1.42 -1.07 -9.08
C GLY A 77 2.75 -0.86 -9.82
N ASN A 78 3.31 -1.91 -10.43
CA ASN A 78 4.50 -1.77 -11.27
C ASN A 78 4.08 -1.38 -12.70
N ILE A 79 4.27 -0.11 -13.07
CA ILE A 79 3.88 0.37 -14.42
C ILE A 79 4.72 -0.25 -15.54
N TYR A 80 5.86 -0.86 -15.20
CA TYR A 80 6.75 -1.55 -16.14
C TYR A 80 6.44 -3.04 -16.27
N GLN A 81 5.49 -3.56 -15.50
CA GLN A 81 5.01 -4.93 -15.64
C GLN A 81 3.89 -4.99 -16.69
N GLU A 82 3.58 -6.21 -17.15
CA GLU A 82 2.42 -6.51 -17.97
C GLU A 82 1.17 -5.76 -17.45
N ARG A 83 0.44 -5.10 -18.36
CA ARG A 83 -0.80 -4.37 -18.06
C ARG A 83 -0.66 -3.31 -16.96
N GLY A 84 0.55 -2.87 -16.65
CA GLY A 84 0.84 -1.78 -15.71
C GLY A 84 0.24 -0.44 -16.12
N LEU A 85 0.05 -0.21 -17.43
CA LEU A 85 -0.59 1.00 -17.96
C LEU A 85 -2.12 0.99 -17.87
N GLU A 86 -2.73 -0.10 -17.40
CA GLU A 86 -4.17 -0.13 -17.06
C GLU A 86 -4.48 0.59 -15.75
N LEU A 87 -3.45 0.88 -14.94
CA LEU A 87 -3.59 1.78 -13.81
C LEU A 87 -4.14 3.14 -14.28
N PRO A 88 -5.00 3.80 -13.50
CA PRO A 88 -5.54 5.10 -13.88
C PRO A 88 -4.43 6.11 -14.19
N HIS A 89 -4.70 7.03 -15.12
CA HIS A 89 -3.74 8.03 -15.57
C HIS A 89 -3.05 8.79 -14.42
N HIS A 90 -3.80 9.15 -13.37
CA HIS A 90 -3.25 9.88 -12.21
C HIS A 90 -2.30 9.04 -11.33
N VAL A 91 -2.30 7.71 -11.46
CA VAL A 91 -1.37 6.79 -10.79
C VAL A 91 -0.11 6.59 -11.64
N VAL A 92 -0.28 6.43 -12.96
CA VAL A 92 0.82 6.26 -13.92
C VAL A 92 1.64 7.56 -14.02
N TYR A 93 0.93 8.66 -14.28
CA TYR A 93 1.45 10.01 -14.47
C TYR A 93 0.89 10.94 -13.39
N PRO A 94 1.41 10.88 -12.16
CA PRO A 94 0.97 11.78 -11.11
C PRO A 94 1.46 13.20 -11.40
N ARG A 95 0.83 14.17 -10.72
CA ARG A 95 1.18 15.59 -10.82
C ARG A 95 2.67 15.84 -10.51
N PRO A 96 3.28 16.91 -11.06
CA PRO A 96 4.69 17.26 -10.81
C PRO A 96 5.11 17.26 -9.34
N GLU A 97 4.25 17.79 -8.46
CA GLU A 97 4.40 17.82 -7.00
C GLU A 97 4.49 16.42 -6.34
N TYR A 98 4.12 15.37 -7.06
CA TYR A 98 4.15 13.96 -6.63
C TYR A 98 5.05 13.10 -7.53
N VAL A 99 5.90 13.75 -8.33
CA VAL A 99 6.85 13.05 -9.19
C VAL A 99 7.93 12.38 -8.34
N GLY A 100 8.07 11.09 -8.58
CA GLY A 100 9.07 10.21 -8.00
C GLY A 100 9.22 8.98 -8.89
N ARG A 101 10.25 8.16 -8.64
CA ARG A 101 10.44 6.87 -9.32
C ARG A 101 9.25 5.94 -9.05
N ASN A 102 8.91 5.06 -10.00
CA ASN A 102 7.89 4.03 -9.83
C ASN A 102 8.37 2.93 -8.85
N ARG A 103 8.44 3.28 -7.56
CA ARG A 103 9.00 2.42 -6.51
C ARG A 103 7.96 1.83 -5.58
N ALA A 104 6.86 2.53 -5.36
CA ALA A 104 5.80 2.09 -4.46
C ALA A 104 5.12 0.83 -5.00
N ARG A 105 4.87 -0.15 -4.14
CA ARG A 105 4.14 -1.38 -4.45
C ARG A 105 3.13 -1.66 -3.37
N ILE A 106 2.00 -2.23 -3.77
CA ILE A 106 1.10 -2.90 -2.84
C ILE A 106 1.40 -4.39 -2.92
N ILE A 107 1.60 -5.03 -1.77
CA ILE A 107 1.70 -6.49 -1.69
C ILE A 107 0.42 -7.01 -1.05
N VAL A 108 -0.20 -8.00 -1.67
CA VAL A 108 -1.40 -8.67 -1.12
C VAL A 108 -1.13 -10.14 -0.88
N ARG A 109 -1.69 -10.67 0.21
CA ARG A 109 -1.75 -12.11 0.46
C ARG A 109 -3.06 -12.69 -0.04
N ILE A 110 -3.00 -13.62 -0.97
CA ILE A 110 -4.18 -14.33 -1.48
C ILE A 110 -4.51 -15.50 -0.54
N ARG A 111 -5.77 -15.59 -0.11
CA ARG A 111 -6.29 -16.78 0.58
C ARG A 111 -6.58 -17.89 -0.43
N ASN A 112 -6.48 -19.15 -0.01
CA ASN A 112 -6.88 -20.30 -0.82
C ASN A 112 -8.41 -20.46 -0.97
N GLN A 113 -9.16 -19.38 -0.77
CA GLN A 113 -10.62 -19.33 -0.86
C GLN A 113 -11.00 -18.21 -1.84
N ARG A 114 -12.02 -18.50 -2.66
CA ARG A 114 -12.67 -17.50 -3.51
C ARG A 114 -14.08 -17.26 -2.99
N ARG A 115 -14.59 -16.04 -3.15
CA ARG A 115 -15.98 -15.70 -2.86
C ARG A 115 -16.60 -15.13 -4.12
N GLN A 116 -17.70 -15.74 -4.57
CA GLN A 116 -18.41 -15.29 -5.79
C GLN A 116 -17.46 -15.18 -7.01
N GLY A 117 -16.50 -16.10 -7.13
CA GLY A 117 -15.49 -16.09 -8.21
C GLY A 117 -14.30 -15.17 -7.98
N LEU A 118 -14.36 -14.23 -7.04
CA LEU A 118 -13.31 -13.26 -6.75
C LEU A 118 -12.24 -13.84 -5.79
N GLN A 119 -11.00 -13.40 -5.99
CA GLN A 119 -9.89 -13.74 -5.09
C GLN A 119 -10.05 -12.97 -3.77
N ILE A 120 -9.94 -13.68 -2.64
CA ILE A 120 -9.99 -13.08 -1.31
C ILE A 120 -8.57 -12.81 -0.80
N ILE A 121 -8.38 -11.67 -0.15
CA ILE A 121 -7.12 -11.33 0.53
C ILE A 121 -7.33 -11.11 2.03
N ASP A 122 -6.32 -11.41 2.84
CA ASP A 122 -6.30 -11.14 4.30
C ASP A 122 -5.20 -10.18 4.76
N GLU A 123 -4.12 -10.03 3.99
CA GLU A 123 -3.08 -9.05 4.29
C GLU A 123 -2.84 -8.13 3.09
N VAL A 124 -2.70 -6.85 3.38
CA VAL A 124 -2.34 -5.80 2.43
C VAL A 124 -1.15 -5.07 3.01
N TYR A 125 -0.09 -4.93 2.23
CA TYR A 125 1.09 -4.16 2.59
C TYR A 125 1.29 -3.04 1.58
N ILE A 126 1.78 -1.90 2.04
CA ILE A 126 2.40 -0.89 1.17
C ILE A 126 3.91 -0.96 1.39
N THR A 127 4.67 -0.95 0.31
CA THR A 127 6.14 -1.00 0.34
C THR A 127 6.75 -0.14 -0.77
N GLN A 128 8.07 -0.05 -0.80
CA GLN A 128 8.86 0.59 -1.85
C GLN A 128 10.13 -0.20 -2.16
N HIS A 129 10.63 -0.08 -3.40
CA HIS A 129 12.01 -0.45 -3.70
C HIS A 129 13.02 0.50 -3.02
N TYR A 130 14.19 -0.04 -2.69
CA TYR A 130 15.33 0.73 -2.18
C TYR A 130 15.67 1.98 -3.03
N GLU A 131 16.22 3.01 -2.40
CA GLU A 131 16.65 4.25 -3.09
C GLU A 131 17.91 4.08 -3.92
N ASP A 132 18.86 3.28 -3.44
CA ASP A 132 20.25 3.24 -3.88
C ASP A 132 20.54 2.10 -4.88
N ASN A 133 19.56 1.79 -5.74
CA ASN A 133 19.68 0.81 -6.84
C ASN A 133 20.14 -0.60 -6.39
N ARG A 134 19.86 -1.01 -5.14
CA ARG A 134 20.17 -2.35 -4.61
C ARG A 134 19.47 -3.53 -5.30
N GLY A 135 18.72 -3.26 -6.36
CA GLY A 135 17.98 -4.26 -7.13
C GLY A 135 16.47 -4.16 -6.94
N PRO A 136 15.73 -5.24 -7.27
CA PRO A 136 14.27 -5.27 -7.18
C PRO A 136 13.76 -5.48 -5.74
N ASP A 137 14.64 -5.56 -4.76
CA ASP A 137 14.26 -5.83 -3.38
C ASP A 137 13.48 -4.66 -2.78
N TYR A 138 12.58 -5.01 -1.86
CA TYR A 138 11.77 -4.07 -1.12
C TYR A 138 12.45 -3.65 0.18
N ASP A 139 12.26 -2.38 0.54
CA ASP A 139 12.85 -1.81 1.73
C ASP A 139 12.02 -2.21 2.98
N PRO A 140 12.57 -3.02 3.90
CA PRO A 140 11.87 -3.44 5.10
C PRO A 140 11.57 -2.27 6.04
N HIS A 141 12.36 -1.20 5.99
CA HIS A 141 12.11 0.01 6.77
C HIS A 141 10.93 0.82 6.24
N HIS A 142 10.50 0.54 5.02
CA HIS A 142 9.39 1.24 4.38
C HIS A 142 8.31 0.25 3.91
N THR A 143 8.08 -0.82 4.69
CA THR A 143 7.05 -1.82 4.46
C THR A 143 6.06 -1.85 5.62
N TYR A 144 4.79 -1.64 5.34
CA TYR A 144 3.77 -1.45 6.37
C TYR A 144 2.54 -2.30 6.08
N LEU A 145 2.02 -2.97 7.11
CA LEU A 145 0.72 -3.65 7.05
C LEU A 145 -0.40 -2.60 7.08
N ILE A 146 -1.29 -2.67 6.11
CA ILE A 146 -2.44 -1.79 5.96
C ILE A 146 -3.68 -2.51 6.46
N THR A 147 -4.40 -1.89 7.40
CA THR A 147 -5.65 -2.44 7.90
C THR A 147 -6.82 -2.17 6.96
N THR A 148 -7.83 -3.03 7.00
CA THR A 148 -9.09 -2.81 6.28
C THR A 148 -9.77 -1.50 6.70
N ASN A 149 -9.65 -1.12 7.97
CA ASN A 149 -10.19 0.15 8.47
C ASN A 149 -9.50 1.34 7.81
N LEU A 150 -8.17 1.31 7.68
CA LEU A 150 -7.43 2.34 6.97
C LEU A 150 -7.89 2.44 5.51
N LEU A 151 -8.05 1.33 4.79
CA LEU A 151 -8.59 1.35 3.42
C LEU A 151 -10.00 1.98 3.34
N ARG A 152 -10.90 1.64 4.27
CA ARG A 152 -12.24 2.25 4.34
C ARG A 152 -12.18 3.76 4.55
N GLN A 153 -11.25 4.21 5.38
CA GLN A 153 -11.08 5.64 5.64
C GLN A 153 -10.51 6.36 4.42
N ILE A 154 -9.51 5.77 3.76
CA ILE A 154 -8.94 6.33 2.51
C ILE A 154 -10.02 6.55 1.44
N ARG A 155 -11.03 5.66 1.33
CA ARG A 155 -12.18 5.83 0.42
C ARG A 155 -13.06 7.04 0.72
N GLN A 156 -13.12 7.49 1.97
CA GLN A 156 -13.97 8.63 2.35
C GLN A 156 -13.43 9.95 1.80
N PHE A 157 -12.21 9.95 1.26
CA PHE A 157 -11.59 11.13 0.74
C PHE A 157 -11.63 11.16 -0.79
N SER A 158 -12.12 12.27 -1.31
CA SER A 158 -12.13 12.51 -2.75
C SER A 158 -10.76 13.00 -3.22
N MET A 159 -10.14 12.26 -4.13
CA MET A 159 -9.04 12.79 -4.95
C MET A 159 -9.60 13.53 -6.16
N ASN A 160 -10.43 14.55 -5.92
CA ASN A 160 -10.77 15.49 -6.99
C ASN A 160 -9.50 16.23 -7.37
N GLY A 161 -9.14 16.09 -8.64
CA GLY A 161 -7.82 16.38 -9.16
C GLY A 161 -7.49 17.85 -9.24
N ASP A 162 -7.62 18.61 -8.15
CA ASP A 162 -7.07 19.95 -7.93
C ASP A 162 -6.76 20.28 -6.46
N GLN A 163 -7.13 19.45 -5.47
CA GLN A 163 -6.91 19.76 -4.04
C GLN A 163 -6.43 18.58 -3.16
N SER A 164 -6.01 17.46 -3.75
CA SER A 164 -6.20 16.16 -3.10
C SER A 164 -5.15 15.74 -2.06
N ALA A 165 -3.84 15.93 -2.22
CA ALA A 165 -2.88 15.46 -1.19
C ALA A 165 -2.82 16.40 0.03
N ASN A 166 -2.90 17.71 -0.17
CA ASN A 166 -2.94 18.68 0.93
C ASN A 166 -4.26 18.62 1.71
N SER A 167 -5.39 18.39 1.03
CA SER A 167 -6.67 18.12 1.71
C SER A 167 -6.66 16.78 2.43
N MET A 168 -6.05 15.73 1.87
CA MET A 168 -5.85 14.45 2.54
C MET A 168 -5.01 14.61 3.81
N SER A 169 -3.84 15.21 3.70
CA SER A 169 -2.95 15.51 4.83
C SER A 169 -3.67 16.32 5.91
N THR A 170 -4.40 17.38 5.52
CA THR A 170 -5.16 18.23 6.45
C THR A 170 -6.31 17.48 7.13
N LEU A 171 -7.04 16.62 6.41
CA LEU A 171 -8.16 15.86 6.97
C LEU A 171 -7.71 14.69 7.86
N PHE A 172 -6.61 14.03 7.51
CA PHE A 172 -6.03 13.01 8.38
C PHE A 172 -5.43 13.60 9.66
N LYS A 173 -4.87 14.84 9.60
CA LYS A 173 -4.50 15.59 10.82
C LYS A 173 -5.71 15.82 11.74
N GLN A 174 -6.88 16.13 11.17
CA GLN A 174 -8.10 16.39 11.94
C GLN A 174 -8.72 15.13 12.55
N LYS A 175 -8.54 13.95 11.94
CA LYS A 175 -9.09 12.67 12.45
C LYS A 175 -8.18 11.93 13.44
N LYS A 176 -7.04 12.51 13.85
CA LYS A 176 -5.98 11.89 14.67
C LYS A 176 -6.48 11.10 15.90
N HIS A 177 -7.62 11.46 16.48
CA HIS A 177 -8.14 10.85 17.71
C HIS A 177 -8.97 9.55 17.55
N THR A 178 -9.16 9.01 16.34
CA THR A 178 -10.02 7.82 16.11
C THR A 178 -9.31 6.57 15.61
N TYR A 179 -7.98 6.58 15.54
CA TYR A 179 -7.18 5.50 14.95
C TYR A 179 -6.70 4.47 15.99
N SER A 180 -6.51 3.22 15.55
CA SER A 180 -5.73 2.25 16.32
C SER A 180 -4.26 2.68 16.34
N ASN A 181 -3.50 2.36 17.39
CA ASN A 181 -2.13 2.86 17.57
C ASN A 181 -1.19 2.52 16.37
N THR A 182 -1.41 1.39 15.68
CA THR A 182 -0.65 1.01 14.47
C THR A 182 -1.09 1.77 13.21
N ASP A 183 -2.40 2.00 13.05
CA ASP A 183 -2.94 2.79 11.94
C ASP A 183 -2.58 4.27 12.10
N GLU A 184 -2.60 4.76 13.35
CA GLU A 184 -2.22 6.12 13.68
C GLU A 184 -0.76 6.36 13.33
N LEU A 185 0.17 5.47 13.69
CA LEU A 185 1.57 5.67 13.34
C LEU A 185 1.82 5.61 11.82
N CYS A 186 1.22 4.66 11.10
CA CYS A 186 1.33 4.57 9.64
C CYS A 186 0.78 5.83 8.96
N LEU A 187 -0.39 6.31 9.40
CA LEU A 187 -0.99 7.55 8.93
C LEU A 187 -0.18 8.79 9.34
N GLN A 188 0.25 8.92 10.59
CA GLN A 188 1.05 10.05 11.08
C GLN A 188 2.35 10.17 10.29
N GLU A 189 2.99 9.04 9.96
CA GLU A 189 4.20 9.02 9.13
C GLU A 189 3.85 9.51 7.72
N ILE A 190 2.86 8.89 7.05
CA ILE A 190 2.37 9.26 5.72
C ILE A 190 1.96 10.74 5.61
N ILE A 191 1.35 11.31 6.65
CA ILE A 191 0.91 12.71 6.72
C ILE A 191 2.07 13.65 6.99
N SER A 192 3.00 13.29 7.89
CA SER A 192 4.13 14.15 8.29
C SER A 192 4.94 14.60 7.08
N ILE A 193 5.19 13.72 6.09
CA ILE A 193 5.98 14.07 4.91
C ILE A 193 5.22 15.01 3.96
N SER A 194 3.88 14.96 3.93
CA SER A 194 3.09 15.91 3.13
C SER A 194 3.10 17.33 3.69
N CYS A 195 3.59 17.54 4.91
CA CYS A 195 3.60 18.84 5.59
C CYS A 195 4.95 19.54 5.53
N ASP A 196 6.05 18.79 5.32
CA ASP A 196 7.41 19.33 5.22
C ASP A 196 7.76 19.80 3.78
N MET A 197 6.74 20.02 2.96
CA MET A 197 6.84 20.51 1.58
C MET A 197 6.15 21.86 1.35
N ASP A 198 5.70 22.53 2.42
CA ASP A 198 5.33 23.96 2.42
C ASP A 198 6.50 24.82 2.92
#